data_AF-A0A0E3PVD0-F1
#
_entry.id   AF-A0A0E3PVD0-F1
#
_cell.length_a   1.000
_cell.length_b   1.000
_cell.length_c   1.000
_cell.angle_alpha   90.00
_cell.angle_beta   90.00
_cell.angle_gamma   90.00
#
_symmetry.space_group_name_H-M   'P 1'
#
loop_
_entity.id
_entity.type
_entity.pdbx_description
1 polymer ?
#
loop_
_entity_poly.entity_id
_entity_poly.type
_entity_poly.pdbx_seq_one_letter_code
_entity_poly.pdbx_strand_id
1 'polypeptide(L)'
;MLLAFLDKLFKKKIEGKTVEEWYGLATAETDPEKKIEYFDKVLALKSDFAGAWNLRGLEFVVLKRYEEAIASFNKALEIRPNYLEAKYNKEDAETELRKIRAAESPAEGG
;
A
#
# COMPACT_ATOMS: atom_id res chain seq x y z
N MET A 1 -27.82 -16.24 -4.66
CA MET A 1 -28.08 -15.93 -3.24
C MET A 1 -27.33 -16.86 -2.28
N LEU A 2 -27.19 -18.17 -2.58
CA LEU A 2 -26.43 -19.12 -1.73
C LEU A 2 -24.90 -18.91 -1.74
N LEU A 3 -24.29 -18.56 -2.88
CA LEU A 3 -22.83 -18.31 -2.97
C LEU A 3 -22.36 -17.17 -2.06
N ALA A 4 -23.05 -16.01 -2.09
CA ALA A 4 -22.72 -14.87 -1.22
C ALA A 4 -22.94 -15.18 0.28
N PHE A 5 -23.83 -16.12 0.61
CA PHE A 5 -24.04 -16.57 1.99
C PHE A 5 -22.93 -17.52 2.46
N LEU A 6 -22.42 -18.38 1.58
CA LEU A 6 -21.30 -19.27 1.85
C LEU A 6 -19.97 -18.51 1.96
N ASP A 7 -19.72 -17.49 1.14
CA ASP A 7 -18.56 -16.59 1.30
C ASP A 7 -18.58 -15.85 2.64
N LYS A 8 -19.78 -15.61 3.19
CA LYS A 8 -19.97 -15.01 4.52
C LYS A 8 -19.69 -15.99 5.66
N LEU A 9 -19.92 -17.28 5.45
CA LEU A 9 -19.62 -18.38 6.39
C LEU A 9 -18.14 -18.80 6.33
N PHE A 10 -17.57 -18.82 5.12
CA PHE A 10 -16.18 -19.17 4.86
C PHE A 10 -15.43 -17.92 4.41
N LYS A 11 -14.88 -17.17 5.38
CA LYS A 11 -13.99 -16.03 5.08
C LYS A 11 -12.91 -16.49 4.09
N LYS A 12 -12.77 -15.76 2.97
CA LYS A 12 -11.71 -16.02 1.98
C LYS A 12 -10.35 -16.02 2.67
N LYS A 13 -9.51 -17.00 2.33
CA LYS A 13 -8.17 -17.19 2.90
C LYS A 13 -7.12 -17.29 1.82
N ILE A 14 -5.93 -16.77 2.10
CA ILE A 14 -4.70 -17.05 1.36
C ILE A 14 -3.71 -17.59 2.37
N GLU A 15 -3.09 -18.73 2.04
CA GLU A 15 -2.15 -19.43 2.93
C GLU A 15 -2.74 -19.70 4.32
N GLY A 16 -4.02 -20.06 4.35
CA GLY A 16 -4.74 -20.41 5.58
C GLY A 16 -5.19 -19.23 6.45
N LYS A 17 -4.84 -17.99 6.10
CA LYS A 17 -5.17 -16.78 6.89
C LYS A 17 -6.19 -15.87 6.23
N THR A 18 -7.02 -15.22 7.03
CA THR A 18 -8.02 -14.23 6.59
C THR A 18 -7.39 -12.84 6.39
N VAL A 19 -8.19 -11.90 5.88
CA VAL A 19 -7.84 -10.47 5.79
C VAL A 19 -7.40 -9.93 7.15
N GLU A 20 -8.15 -10.22 8.21
CA GLU A 20 -7.88 -9.68 9.55
C GLU A 20 -6.58 -10.25 10.13
N GLU A 21 -6.31 -11.52 9.91
CA GLU A 21 -5.08 -12.18 10.38
C GLU A 21 -3.85 -11.65 9.65
N TRP A 22 -3.92 -11.51 8.32
CA TRP A 22 -2.82 -10.90 7.56
C TRP A 22 -2.61 -9.43 7.92
N TYR A 23 -3.68 -8.67 8.11
CA TYR A 23 -3.59 -7.28 8.54
C TYR A 23 -2.97 -7.16 9.93
N GLY A 24 -3.35 -8.03 10.87
CA GLY A 24 -2.75 -8.10 12.20
C GLY A 24 -1.24 -8.37 12.14
N LEU A 25 -0.81 -9.34 11.33
CA LEU A 25 0.62 -9.62 11.10
C LEU A 25 1.34 -8.40 10.49
N ALA A 26 0.76 -7.75 9.48
CA ALA A 26 1.33 -6.55 8.88
C ALA A 26 1.53 -5.41 9.91
N THR A 27 0.60 -5.22 10.84
CA THR A 27 0.71 -4.17 11.87
C THR A 27 1.67 -4.53 13.01
N ALA A 28 1.94 -5.81 13.24
CA ALA A 28 2.84 -6.29 14.29
C ALA A 28 4.28 -6.49 13.81
N GLU A 29 4.48 -6.62 12.50
CA GLU A 29 5.80 -6.77 11.88
C GLU A 29 6.56 -5.44 11.85
N THR A 30 7.89 -5.52 11.94
CA THR A 30 8.79 -4.35 11.94
C THR A 30 9.61 -4.24 10.66
N ASP A 31 9.82 -5.35 9.96
CA ASP A 31 10.52 -5.37 8.67
C ASP A 31 9.61 -4.83 7.55
N PRO A 32 9.94 -3.69 6.91
CA PRO A 32 9.10 -3.07 5.90
C PRO A 32 8.83 -3.95 4.68
N GLU A 33 9.78 -4.78 4.23
CA GLU A 33 9.57 -5.67 3.08
C GLU A 33 8.54 -6.75 3.41
N LYS A 34 8.60 -7.34 4.61
CA LYS A 34 7.59 -8.30 5.08
C LYS A 34 6.22 -7.65 5.29
N LYS A 35 6.17 -6.42 5.80
CA LYS A 35 4.91 -5.67 5.94
C LYS A 35 4.25 -5.46 4.58
N ILE A 36 5.03 -5.11 3.55
CA ILE A 36 4.55 -5.00 2.17
C ILE A 36 3.96 -6.33 1.70
N GLU A 37 4.67 -7.45 1.91
CA GLU A 37 4.16 -8.77 1.54
C GLU A 37 2.83 -9.08 2.23
N TYR A 38 2.72 -8.82 3.54
CA TYR A 38 1.49 -9.06 4.28
C TYR A 38 0.35 -8.15 3.82
N PHE A 39 0.62 -6.88 3.52
CA PHE A 39 -0.37 -5.99 2.91
C PHE A 39 -0.77 -6.45 1.50
N ASP A 40 0.15 -7.02 0.71
CA ASP A 40 -0.19 -7.63 -0.59
C ASP A 40 -1.15 -8.82 -0.41
N LYS A 41 -0.98 -9.65 0.63
CA LYS A 41 -1.95 -10.71 0.96
C LYS A 41 -3.30 -10.14 1.38
N VAL A 42 -3.32 -9.07 2.19
CA VAL A 42 -4.55 -8.34 2.56
C VAL A 42 -5.28 -7.87 1.31
N LEU A 43 -4.56 -7.25 0.37
CA LEU A 43 -5.11 -6.65 -0.84
C LEU A 43 -5.53 -7.70 -1.89
N ALA A 44 -4.90 -8.86 -1.93
CA ALA A 44 -5.34 -10.00 -2.75
C ALA A 44 -6.66 -10.62 -2.24
N LEU A 45 -6.92 -10.51 -0.93
CA LEU A 45 -8.17 -10.91 -0.32
C LEU A 45 -9.23 -9.81 -0.38
N LYS A 46 -8.83 -8.55 -0.25
CA LYS A 46 -9.70 -7.36 -0.21
C LYS A 46 -9.05 -6.18 -0.95
N SER A 47 -9.24 -6.14 -2.26
CA SER A 47 -8.61 -5.15 -3.14
C SER A 47 -9.14 -3.73 -2.98
N ASP A 48 -10.35 -3.57 -2.43
CA ASP A 48 -11.01 -2.29 -2.15
C ASP A 48 -10.68 -1.74 -0.75
N PHE A 49 -9.62 -2.24 -0.10
CA PHE A 49 -9.20 -1.75 1.21
C PHE A 49 -8.24 -0.56 1.07
N ALA A 50 -8.79 0.66 0.94
CA ALA A 50 -8.02 1.90 0.83
C ALA A 50 -6.96 2.07 1.95
N GLY A 51 -7.28 1.69 3.19
CA GLY A 51 -6.34 1.74 4.32
C GLY A 51 -5.10 0.87 4.13
N ALA A 52 -5.27 -0.36 3.62
CA ALA A 52 -4.15 -1.26 3.35
C ALA A 52 -3.26 -0.75 2.19
N TRP A 53 -3.86 -0.16 1.16
CA TRP A 53 -3.10 0.52 0.10
C TRP A 53 -2.28 1.70 0.63
N ASN A 54 -2.84 2.51 1.53
CA ASN A 54 -2.10 3.60 2.16
C ASN A 54 -0.95 3.10 3.04
N LEU A 55 -1.19 2.08 3.88
CA LEU A 55 -0.15 1.52 4.74
C LEU A 55 0.97 0.87 3.92
N ARG A 56 0.62 0.10 2.88
CA ARG A 56 1.59 -0.43 1.92
C ARG A 56 2.47 0.68 1.33
N GLY A 57 1.86 1.79 0.92
CA GLY A 57 2.60 2.94 0.39
C GLY A 57 3.59 3.54 1.40
N LEU A 58 3.21 3.64 2.67
CA LEU A 58 4.10 4.11 3.73
C LEU A 58 5.33 3.20 3.92
N GLU A 59 5.17 1.88 3.83
CA GLU A 59 6.31 0.97 3.92
C GLU A 59 7.28 1.13 2.72
N PHE A 60 6.77 1.40 1.52
CA PHE A 60 7.62 1.76 0.38
C PHE A 60 8.35 3.09 0.59
N VAL A 61 7.73 4.07 1.25
CA VAL A 61 8.41 5.33 1.65
C VAL A 61 9.56 5.04 2.61
N VAL A 62 9.37 4.17 3.60
CA VAL A 62 10.44 3.75 4.53
C VAL A 62 11.64 3.17 3.76
N LEU A 63 11.36 2.43 2.70
CA LEU A 63 12.38 1.83 1.81
C LEU A 63 12.92 2.80 0.74
N LYS A 64 12.46 4.05 0.70
CA LYS A 64 12.78 5.06 -0.33
C LYS A 64 12.40 4.63 -1.76
N ARG A 65 11.42 3.74 -1.89
CA ARG A 65 10.87 3.24 -3.17
C ARG A 65 9.65 4.08 -3.55
N TYR A 66 9.90 5.34 -3.91
CA TYR A 66 8.85 6.35 -3.99
C TYR A 66 7.86 6.11 -5.14
N GLU A 67 8.28 5.54 -6.26
CA GLU A 67 7.39 5.16 -7.35
C GLU A 67 6.31 4.15 -6.90
N GLU A 68 6.71 3.07 -6.21
CA GLU A 68 5.76 2.08 -5.68
C GLU A 68 4.89 2.64 -4.56
N ALA A 69 5.43 3.56 -3.74
CA ALA A 69 4.64 4.29 -2.75
C ALA A 69 3.52 5.11 -3.40
N ILE A 70 3.86 5.93 -4.41
CA ILE A 70 2.91 6.76 -5.16
C ILE A 70 1.83 5.89 -5.83
N ALA A 71 2.22 4.76 -6.43
CA ALA A 71 1.26 3.82 -7.01
C ALA A 71 0.27 3.28 -5.97
N SER A 72 0.75 2.97 -4.76
CA SER A 72 -0.08 2.50 -3.65
C SER A 72 -1.03 3.58 -3.14
N PHE A 73 -0.56 4.81 -2.97
CA PHE A 73 -1.42 5.94 -2.56
C PHE A 73 -2.47 6.29 -3.63
N ASN A 74 -2.11 6.24 -4.91
CA ASN A 74 -3.07 6.42 -6.00
C ASN A 74 -4.21 5.40 -5.90
N LYS A 75 -3.90 4.11 -5.64
CA LYS A 75 -4.95 3.09 -5.43
C LYS A 75 -5.83 3.38 -4.22
N ALA A 76 -5.25 3.85 -3.11
CA ALA A 76 -6.02 4.27 -1.95
C ALA A 76 -6.99 5.41 -2.27
N LEU A 77 -6.55 6.39 -3.07
CA LEU A 77 -7.34 7.55 -3.49
C LEU A 77 -8.38 7.21 -4.57
N GLU A 78 -8.11 6.26 -5.46
CA GLU A 78 -9.10 5.73 -6.41
C GLU A 78 -10.30 5.12 -5.66
N ILE A 79 -10.03 4.38 -4.59
CA ILE A 79 -11.06 3.73 -3.76
C ILE A 79 -11.75 4.75 -2.85
N ARG A 80 -10.98 5.66 -2.24
CA ARG A 80 -11.46 6.69 -1.32
C ARG A 80 -10.87 8.05 -1.70
N PRO A 81 -11.53 8.81 -2.59
CA PRO A 81 -11.00 10.09 -3.09
C PRO A 81 -10.74 11.14 -2.01
N ASN A 82 -11.51 11.10 -0.91
CA ASN A 82 -11.38 12.04 0.21
C ASN A 82 -10.42 11.54 1.32
N TYR A 83 -9.53 10.59 1.03
CA TYR A 83 -8.57 10.07 2.01
C TYR A 83 -7.38 11.03 2.15
N LEU A 84 -7.53 12.01 3.05
CA LEU A 84 -6.56 13.10 3.21
C LEU A 84 -5.14 12.61 3.55
N GLU A 85 -5.01 11.60 4.40
CA GLU A 85 -3.71 11.03 4.76
C GLU A 85 -3.00 10.45 3.55
N ALA A 86 -3.70 9.69 2.69
CA ALA A 86 -3.12 9.14 1.47
C ALA A 86 -2.72 10.23 0.47
N LYS A 87 -3.47 11.33 0.42
CA LYS A 87 -3.13 12.49 -0.41
C LYS A 87 -1.84 13.15 0.07
N TYR A 88 -1.72 13.44 1.36
CA TYR A 88 -0.50 14.04 1.92
C TYR A 88 0.71 13.13 1.74
N ASN A 89 0.58 11.83 2.04
CA ASN A 89 1.68 10.88 1.87
C ASN A 89 2.14 10.76 0.40
N LYS A 90 1.20 10.88 -0.56
CA LYS A 90 1.53 10.91 -1.99
C LYS A 90 2.32 12.16 -2.35
N GLU A 91 1.87 13.33 -1.92
CA GLU A 91 2.54 14.62 -2.20
C GLU A 91 3.97 14.64 -1.64
N ASP A 92 4.17 14.07 -0.45
CA ASP A 92 5.50 13.91 0.15
C ASP A 92 6.38 12.95 -0.67
N ALA A 93 5.85 11.80 -1.06
CA ALA A 93 6.59 10.84 -1.89
C ALA A 93 6.97 11.42 -3.27
N GLU A 94 6.07 12.17 -3.92
CA GLU A 94 6.35 12.87 -5.18
C GLU A 94 7.43 13.94 -5.04
N THR A 95 7.45 14.62 -3.89
CA THR A 95 8.47 15.63 -3.57
C THR A 95 9.85 14.99 -3.41
N GLU A 96 9.95 13.90 -2.65
CA GLU A 96 11.21 13.17 -2.47
C GLU A 96 11.71 12.57 -3.79
N LEU A 97 10.81 12.00 -4.59
CA LEU A 97 11.18 11.46 -5.89
C LEU A 97 11.73 12.53 -6.83
N ARG A 98 11.14 13.73 -6.84
CA ARG A 98 11.63 14.86 -7.64
C ARG A 98 13.03 15.28 -7.21
N LYS A 99 13.32 15.32 -5.90
CA LYS A 99 14.66 15.68 -5.38
C LYS A 99 15.72 14.68 -5.85
N ILE A 100 15.42 13.38 -5.80
CA ILE A 100 16.34 12.33 -6.24
C ILE A 100 16.62 12.45 -7.74
N ARG A 101 15.56 12.55 -8.56
CA ARG A 101 15.71 12.71 -10.01
C ARG A 101 16.50 13.96 -10.40
N ALA A 102 16.31 15.07 -9.67
CA ALA A 102 17.09 16.28 -9.90
C ALA A 102 18.57 16.12 -9.55
N ALA A 103 18.89 15.38 -8.48
CA ALA A 103 20.27 15.10 -8.08
C ALA A 103 20.98 14.12 -9.05
N GLU A 104 20.24 13.22 -9.67
CA GLU A 104 20.74 12.25 -10.64
C GLU A 104 20.89 12.84 -12.06
N SER A 105 20.25 13.97 -12.34
CA SER A 105 20.47 14.67 -13.60
C SER A 105 21.82 15.38 -13.53
N PRO A 106 22.82 14.99 -14.33
CA PRO A 106 24.06 15.76 -14.40
C PRO A 106 23.69 17.17 -14.85
N ALA A 107 24.16 18.18 -14.11
CA ALA A 107 24.00 19.57 -14.50
C ALA A 107 24.48 19.69 -15.95
N GLU A 108 23.55 19.96 -16.88
CA GLU A 108 23.93 20.24 -18.26
C GLU A 108 24.91 21.41 -18.23
N GLY A 109 26.14 21.12 -18.69
CA GLY A 109 27.29 21.98 -18.54
C GLY A 109 27.06 23.38 -19.11
N GLY A 110 27.53 24.37 -18.35
CA GLY A 110 27.79 25.71 -18.86
C GLY A 110 29.11 25.78 -19.63
#